data_AF-J9EHD1-F1
#
_entry.id   AF-J9EHD1-F1
#
_cell.length_a   1.000
_cell.length_b   1.000
_cell.length_c   1.000
_cell.angle_alpha   90.00
_cell.angle_beta   90.00
_cell.angle_gamma   90.00
#
_symmetry.space_group_name_H-M   'P 1'
#
loop_
_entity.id
_entity.type
_entity.pdbx_description
1 polymer ?
#
loop_
_entity_poly.entity_id
_entity_poly.type
_entity_poly.pdbx_seq_one_letter_code
_entity_poly.pdbx_strand_id
1 'polypeptide(L)'
;IQVPRSRFLPVKNTQDLLAIMSDLYEVREDFSLQFVRKGKVPVIELSKYFSKVSEFQKRFREIPQLRQLKRLKVEGDVYFGHRVVLK
;
A
#
# COMPACT_ATOMS: atom_id res chain seq x y z
N ILE A 1 2.15 -26.12 13.10
CA ILE A 1 1.39 -26.02 11.82
C ILE A 1 1.99 -24.86 11.02
N GLN A 2 2.40 -25.09 9.76
CA GLN A 2 2.88 -24.02 8.88
C GLN A 2 1.74 -23.56 7.95
N VAL A 3 1.66 -22.27 7.67
CA VAL A 3 0.63 -21.70 6.80
C VAL A 3 1.24 -20.83 5.70
N PRO A 4 0.59 -20.74 4.52
CA PRO A 4 1.03 -19.82 3.47
C PRO A 4 0.98 -18.37 3.93
N ARG A 5 1.94 -17.55 3.47
CA ARG A 5 2.02 -16.11 3.77
C ARG A 5 0.75 -15.34 3.39
N SER A 6 -0.01 -15.83 2.41
CA SER A 6 -1.28 -15.24 1.97
C SER A 6 -2.35 -15.19 3.07
N ARG A 7 -2.25 -16.03 4.12
CA ARG A 7 -3.19 -15.98 5.26
C ARG A 7 -2.82 -14.94 6.33
N PHE A 8 -1.74 -14.18 6.14
CA PHE A 8 -1.28 -13.20 7.11
C PHE A 8 -0.81 -11.92 6.41
N LEU A 9 -1.69 -10.91 6.40
CA LEU A 9 -1.43 -9.56 5.89
C LEU A 9 -1.42 -8.58 7.07
N PRO A 10 -0.27 -8.42 7.77
CA PRO A 10 -0.21 -7.53 8.91
C PRO A 10 -0.34 -6.07 8.46
N VAL A 11 -1.16 -5.30 9.16
CA VAL A 11 -1.31 -3.85 8.96
C VAL A 11 -0.84 -3.15 10.23
N LYS A 12 0.46 -2.86 10.30
CA LYS A 12 1.07 -2.28 11.51
C LYS A 12 1.29 -0.78 11.37
N ASN A 13 1.47 -0.31 10.15
CA ASN A 13 1.73 1.10 9.84
C ASN A 13 0.99 1.53 8.57
N THR A 14 1.06 2.83 8.26
CA THR A 14 0.40 3.41 7.09
C THR A 14 1.04 3.02 5.75
N GLN A 15 2.24 2.45 5.75
CA GLN A 15 2.89 1.89 4.57
C GLN A 15 2.23 0.56 4.20
N ASP A 16 1.96 -0.28 5.20
CA ASP A 16 1.16 -1.51 5.03
C ASP A 16 -0.26 -1.18 4.57
N LEU A 17 -0.86 -0.12 5.16
CA LEU A 17 -2.17 0.37 4.78
C LEU A 17 -2.20 0.83 3.31
N LEU A 18 -1.20 1.61 2.87
CA LEU A 18 -1.09 2.04 1.48
C LEU A 18 -1.04 0.85 0.52
N ALA A 19 -0.26 -0.17 0.86
CA ALA A 19 -0.15 -1.37 0.03
C ALA A 19 -1.52 -2.04 -0.13
N ILE A 20 -2.24 -2.26 0.97
CA ILE A 20 -3.54 -2.98 0.97
C ILE A 20 -4.65 -2.16 0.29
N MET A 21 -4.64 -0.84 0.44
CA MET A 21 -5.64 0.03 -0.20
C MET A 21 -5.38 0.23 -1.70
N SER A 22 -4.18 -0.08 -2.19
CA SER A 22 -3.80 0.09 -3.60
C SER A 22 -4.19 -1.09 -4.48
N ASP A 23 -3.98 -0.95 -5.79
CA ASP A 23 -4.17 -1.99 -6.82
C ASP A 23 -3.18 -3.17 -6.75
N LEU A 24 -2.39 -3.26 -5.67
CA LEU A 24 -1.54 -4.42 -5.33
C LEU A 24 -2.33 -5.58 -4.76
N TYR A 25 -3.47 -5.29 -4.12
CA TYR A 25 -4.35 -6.30 -3.53
C TYR A 25 -5.75 -6.21 -4.13
N GLU A 26 -6.37 -7.36 -4.33
CA GLU A 26 -7.76 -7.47 -4.77
C GLU A 26 -8.54 -8.27 -3.73
N VAL A 27 -9.79 -7.87 -3.49
CA VAL A 27 -10.76 -8.65 -2.72
C VAL A 27 -11.33 -9.72 -3.65
N ARG A 28 -11.22 -10.99 -3.24
CA ARG A 28 -11.78 -12.14 -3.94
C ARG A 28 -13.23 -12.38 -3.52
N GLU A 29 -13.90 -13.29 -4.23
CA GLU A 29 -15.30 -13.66 -3.95
C GLU A 29 -15.51 -14.24 -2.54
N ASP A 30 -14.48 -14.86 -1.97
CA ASP A 30 -14.47 -15.38 -0.59
C ASP A 30 -14.14 -14.29 0.46
N PHE A 31 -14.18 -13.02 0.07
CA PHE A 31 -13.79 -11.86 0.88
C PHE A 31 -12.32 -11.87 1.35
N SER A 32 -11.47 -12.74 0.79
CA SER A 32 -10.04 -12.72 1.08
C SER A 32 -9.33 -11.62 0.28
N LEU A 33 -8.34 -10.97 0.92
CA LEU A 33 -7.42 -10.07 0.23
C LEU A 33 -6.26 -10.87 -0.34
N GLN A 34 -6.03 -10.75 -1.65
CA GLN A 34 -4.94 -11.44 -2.32
C GLN A 34 -4.02 -10.46 -3.03
N PHE A 35 -2.70 -10.68 -2.85
CA PHE A 35 -1.69 -9.98 -3.62
C PHE A 35 -1.71 -10.46 -5.07
N VAL A 36 -1.86 -9.55 -6.02
CA VAL A 36 -2.17 -9.91 -7.42
C VAL A 36 -0.99 -9.85 -8.37
N ARG A 37 0.18 -9.37 -7.91
CA ARG A 37 1.38 -9.30 -8.75
C ARG A 37 2.22 -10.57 -8.65
N LYS A 38 2.87 -10.92 -9.76
CA LYS A 38 4.02 -11.83 -9.74
C LYS A 38 5.20 -11.16 -9.01
N GLY A 39 5.86 -11.88 -8.12
CA GLY A 39 7.02 -11.41 -7.37
C GLY A 39 6.68 -10.93 -5.95
N LYS A 40 7.49 -10.01 -5.42
CA LYS A 40 7.36 -9.51 -4.04
C LYS A 40 6.57 -8.20 -4.00
N VAL A 41 5.92 -7.96 -2.86
CA VAL A 41 5.33 -6.66 -2.50
C VAL A 41 6.42 -5.58 -2.60
N PRO A 42 6.14 -4.41 -3.20
CA PRO A 42 7.10 -3.31 -3.24
C PRO A 42 7.49 -2.86 -1.83
N VAL A 43 8.71 -2.33 -1.71
CA VAL A 43 9.14 -1.69 -0.47
C VAL A 43 8.56 -0.27 -0.45
N ILE A 44 7.75 0.05 0.55
CA ILE A 44 7.13 1.36 0.73
C ILE A 44 7.70 1.96 2.02
N GLU A 45 8.34 3.11 1.87
CA GLU A 45 8.94 3.90 2.95
C GLU A 45 8.28 5.28 2.96
N LEU A 46 7.45 5.55 3.97
CA LEU A 46 6.77 6.84 4.14
C LEU A 46 7.38 7.60 5.32
N SER A 47 7.56 8.92 5.13
CA SER A 47 8.07 9.80 6.19
C SER A 47 7.12 9.87 7.40
N LYS A 48 7.61 10.46 8.50
CA LYS A 48 6.83 10.71 9.72
C LYS A 48 5.51 11.46 9.51
N TYR A 49 5.40 12.24 8.42
CA TYR A 49 4.19 12.98 8.06
C TYR A 49 3.02 12.06 7.69
N PHE A 50 3.28 10.79 7.40
CA PHE A 50 2.25 9.79 7.10
C PHE A 50 1.96 8.85 8.28
N SER A 51 2.58 9.06 9.44
CA SER A 51 2.48 8.12 10.58
C SER A 51 1.07 7.97 11.16
N LYS A 52 0.27 9.05 11.14
CA LYS A 52 -1.12 9.05 11.58
C LYS A 52 -2.06 8.82 10.39
N VAL A 53 -3.11 8.02 10.59
CA VAL A 53 -4.10 7.70 9.56
C VAL A 53 -4.78 8.97 9.01
N SER A 54 -5.11 9.94 9.87
CA SER A 54 -5.69 11.22 9.43
C SER A 54 -4.77 12.00 8.49
N GLU A 55 -3.48 12.04 8.82
CA GLU A 55 -2.46 12.74 8.03
C GLU A 55 -2.16 12.02 6.71
N PHE A 56 -2.20 10.68 6.74
CA PHE A 56 -2.13 9.84 5.54
C PHE A 56 -3.29 10.12 4.59
N GLN A 57 -4.53 10.07 5.07
CA GLN A 57 -5.73 10.34 4.27
C GLN A 57 -5.76 11.76 3.70
N LYS A 58 -5.26 12.74 4.45
CA LYS A 58 -5.13 14.13 3.98
C LYS A 58 -4.15 14.25 2.81
N ARG A 59 -3.06 13.48 2.83
CA ARG A 59 -1.99 13.53 1.82
C ARG A 59 -2.26 12.67 0.61
N PHE A 60 -2.98 11.57 0.76
CA PHE A 60 -3.46 10.76 -0.35
C PHE A 60 -4.92 11.08 -0.64
N ARG A 61 -5.15 12.07 -1.51
CA ARG A 61 -6.51 12.38 -2.00
C ARG A 61 -7.16 11.18 -2.70
N GLU A 62 -6.35 10.43 -3.43
CA GLU A 62 -6.69 9.16 -4.06
C GLU A 62 -5.50 8.23 -3.86
N ILE A 63 -5.75 6.93 -3.66
CA ILE A 63 -4.68 5.95 -3.53
C ILE A 63 -4.02 5.75 -4.90
N PRO A 64 -2.69 5.92 -5.02
CA PRO A 64 -2.00 5.76 -6.29
C PRO A 64 -2.03 4.31 -6.79
N GLN A 65 -1.93 4.14 -8.10
CA GLN A 65 -1.66 2.84 -8.71
C GLN A 65 -0.19 2.47 -8.51
N LEU A 66 0.05 1.32 -7.88
CA LEU A 66 1.36 0.82 -7.48
C LEU A 66 1.74 -0.49 -8.18
N ARG A 67 0.92 -1.01 -9.10
CA ARG A 67 1.11 -2.33 -9.73
C ARG A 67 2.50 -2.56 -10.34
N GLN A 68 3.13 -1.51 -10.90
CA GLN A 68 4.47 -1.59 -11.51
C GLN A 68 5.61 -1.25 -10.54
N LEU A 69 5.30 -0.68 -9.38
CA LEU A 69 6.26 -0.15 -8.42
C LEU A 69 7.20 -1.23 -7.86
N LYS A 70 8.50 -0.94 -7.78
CA LYS A 70 9.47 -1.77 -7.04
C LYS A 70 9.78 -1.23 -5.64
N ARG A 71 9.97 0.08 -5.54
CA ARG A 71 10.26 0.79 -4.29
C ARG A 71 9.66 2.18 -4.34
N LEU A 72 9.03 2.61 -3.26
CA LEU A 72 8.59 3.99 -3.03
C LEU A 72 9.24 4.48 -1.75
N LYS A 73 9.90 5.64 -1.83
CA LYS A 73 10.39 6.38 -0.66
C LYS A 73 9.86 7.81 -0.75
N VAL A 74 9.11 8.24 0.25
CA VAL A 74 8.54 9.59 0.32
C VAL A 74 9.13 10.29 1.52
N GLU A 75 9.91 11.34 1.29
CA GLU A 75 10.55 12.14 2.32
C GLU A 75 9.93 13.54 2.37
N GLY A 76 9.79 14.10 3.57
CA GLY A 76 9.15 15.40 3.79
C GLY A 76 7.61 15.36 3.78
N ASP A 77 7.02 16.56 3.64
CA ASP A 77 5.57 16.79 3.63
C ASP A 77 5.05 16.82 2.19
N VAL A 78 4.64 15.65 1.69
CA VAL A 78 4.25 15.44 0.27
C VAL A 78 2.78 15.13 0.17
N TYR A 79 2.12 15.69 -0.85
CA TYR A 79 0.71 15.43 -1.17
C TYR A 79 0.60 14.78 -2.54
N PHE A 80 -0.19 13.72 -2.61
CA PHE A 80 -0.54 12.99 -3.82
C PHE A 80 -1.90 13.45 -4.33
N GLY A 81 -1.94 13.83 -5.61
CA GLY A 81 -3.16 14.24 -6.31
C GLY A 81 -4.03 13.06 -6.74
N HIS A 82 -4.98 13.34 -7.62
CA HIS A 82 -5.83 12.32 -8.23
C HIS A 82 -5.09 11.60 -9.36
N ARG A 83 -5.48 10.33 -9.62
CA ARG A 83 -4.99 9.50 -10.73
C ARG A 83 -3.47 9.38 -10.82
N VAL A 84 -2.79 9.31 -9.68
CA VAL A 84 -1.34 9.13 -9.63
C VAL A 84 -0.98 7.67 -9.95
N VAL A 85 -0.04 7.47 -10.86
CA VAL A 85 0.51 6.16 -11.22
C VAL A 85 2.01 6.15 -10.91
N LEU A 86 2.44 5.23 -10.05
CA LEU A 86 3.84 5.07 -9.67
C LEU A 86 4.39 3.75 -10.26
N LYS A 87 5.60 3.80 -10.82
CA LYS A 87 6.24 2.69 -11.54
C LYS A 87 7.60 2.37 -10.94
#